data_AF-S7WQT3-F1
#
_entry.id   AF-S7WQT3-F1
#
_cell.length_a   1.000
_cell.length_b   1.000
_cell.length_c   1.000
_cell.angle_alpha   90.00
_cell.angle_beta   90.00
_cell.angle_gamma   90.00
#
_symmetry.space_group_name_H-M   'P 1'
#
loop_
_entity.id
_entity.type
_entity.pdbx_description
1 polymer ?
#
loop_
_entity_poly.entity_id
_entity_poly.type
_entity_poly.pdbx_seq_one_letter_code
_entity_poly.pdbx_strand_id
1 'polypeptide(L)'
;MRVIIAGFASLIALACGQSKQENTLAPAKEAQQEIILEDNVALDSSMKDTVSVKGALEQRLIDAGLVDLQEAIPGILVDLRYSTSNNFFGKDVYGELDKAYLQPEVAEMLKKALLALREKNSSLTFLIFDGVRPQSVQQILWDELDKPEN
;
A
#
# COMPACT_ATOMS: atom_id res chain seq x y z
N MET A 1 54.98 -18.38 -7.23
CA MET A 1 54.93 -18.38 -8.72
C MET A 1 53.71 -17.57 -9.13
N ARG A 2 53.91 -16.25 -9.32
CA ARG A 2 53.67 -15.48 -10.55
C ARG A 2 52.19 -15.30 -10.95
N VAL A 3 51.73 -14.07 -10.71
CA VAL A 3 50.53 -13.37 -11.21
C VAL A 3 50.53 -13.30 -12.74
N ILE A 4 49.37 -13.46 -13.39
CA ILE A 4 49.09 -12.85 -14.69
C ILE A 4 47.64 -12.33 -14.70
N ILE A 5 47.54 -11.01 -14.78
CA ILE A 5 46.34 -10.21 -15.09
C ILE A 5 46.36 -10.01 -16.62
N ALA A 6 45.24 -10.31 -17.28
CA ALA A 6 44.91 -9.82 -18.62
C ALA A 6 43.46 -9.33 -18.51
N GLY A 7 43.12 -8.05 -18.65
CA GLY A 7 43.66 -7.06 -19.58
C GLY A 7 42.76 -7.03 -20.81
N PHE A 8 41.61 -6.36 -20.71
CA PHE A 8 40.88 -5.90 -21.89
C PHE A 8 40.59 -4.41 -21.74
N ALA A 9 41.39 -3.65 -22.48
CA ALA A 9 41.31 -2.22 -22.60
C ALA A 9 40.14 -1.81 -23.50
N SER A 10 39.46 -0.77 -23.05
CA SER A 10 38.80 0.32 -23.78
C SER A 10 38.79 0.25 -25.32
N LEU A 11 37.62 0.45 -25.92
CA LEU A 11 37.49 1.19 -27.17
C LEU A 11 36.19 2.01 -27.18
N ILE A 12 36.33 3.32 -26.95
CA ILE A 12 35.34 4.36 -27.28
C ILE A 12 35.75 4.93 -28.63
N ALA A 13 34.83 5.03 -29.59
CA ALA A 13 34.89 6.04 -30.65
C ALA A 13 33.49 6.27 -31.29
N LEU A 14 33.12 7.55 -31.32
CA LEU A 14 31.98 8.18 -31.99
C LEU A 14 31.98 7.95 -33.51
N ALA A 15 30.79 8.01 -34.14
CA ALA A 15 30.58 8.80 -35.37
C ALA A 15 29.10 9.05 -35.69
N CYS A 16 28.83 10.28 -36.12
CA CYS A 16 27.53 10.92 -36.39
C CYS A 16 27.00 10.74 -37.83
N GLY A 17 25.71 11.06 -38.03
CA GLY A 17 25.09 11.48 -39.31
C GLY A 17 23.68 10.87 -39.46
N GLN A 18 22.57 11.60 -39.61
CA GLN A 18 22.29 12.67 -40.57
C GLN A 18 21.32 13.75 -40.03
N SER A 19 21.27 14.84 -40.79
CA SER A 19 20.75 16.18 -40.47
C SER A 19 19.28 16.44 -40.84
N LYS A 20 18.73 17.45 -40.13
CA LYS A 20 17.80 18.51 -40.57
C LYS A 20 16.31 18.17 -40.74
N GLN A 21 15.50 18.63 -39.79
CA GLN A 21 14.34 19.47 -40.10
C GLN A 21 14.25 20.62 -39.09
N GLU A 22 14.17 21.82 -39.66
CA GLU A 22 14.04 23.12 -39.02
C GLU A 22 12.57 23.50 -39.18
N ASN A 23 11.84 23.73 -38.08
CA ASN A 23 10.61 24.48 -38.16
C ASN A 23 10.42 25.34 -36.90
N THR A 24 9.98 26.56 -37.17
CA THR A 24 10.13 27.75 -36.35
C THR A 24 8.92 27.96 -35.43
N LEU A 25 9.12 28.84 -34.44
CA LEU A 25 8.15 29.65 -33.68
C LEU A 25 7.76 29.15 -32.26
N ALA A 26 8.32 29.85 -31.28
CA ALA A 26 7.97 29.90 -29.84
C ALA A 26 6.69 30.75 -29.59
N PRO A 27 6.27 31.00 -28.34
CA PRO A 27 6.07 30.11 -27.19
C PRO A 27 4.61 30.17 -26.70
N ALA A 28 4.01 29.04 -26.30
CA ALA A 28 2.69 29.03 -25.67
C ALA A 28 2.84 29.16 -24.14
N LYS A 29 2.16 30.17 -23.60
CA LYS A 29 2.17 30.64 -22.22
C LYS A 29 1.98 29.55 -21.17
N GLU A 30 2.85 29.59 -20.17
CA GLU A 30 2.57 29.09 -18.82
C GLU A 30 1.37 29.86 -18.24
N ALA A 31 0.34 29.12 -17.85
CA ALA A 31 -0.76 29.62 -17.04
C ALA A 31 -0.84 28.74 -15.79
N GLN A 32 -0.17 29.20 -14.74
CA GLN A 32 -0.39 28.77 -13.38
C GLN A 32 -1.80 29.22 -12.98
N GLN A 33 -2.65 28.29 -12.56
CA GLN A 33 -3.88 28.64 -11.85
C GLN A 33 -3.92 27.91 -10.51
N GLU A 34 -3.62 28.74 -9.51
CA GLU A 34 -3.75 28.57 -8.08
C GLU A 34 -5.23 28.45 -7.71
N ILE A 35 -5.63 27.34 -7.07
CA ILE A 35 -6.93 27.26 -6.39
C ILE A 35 -6.67 27.64 -4.93
N ILE A 36 -7.04 28.88 -4.60
CA ILE A 36 -7.02 29.45 -3.26
C ILE A 36 -8.13 28.76 -2.45
N LEU A 37 -7.74 27.99 -1.43
CA LEU A 37 -8.62 27.57 -0.34
C LEU A 37 -8.29 28.44 0.88
N GLU A 38 -9.02 29.53 1.02
CA GLU A 38 -9.06 30.30 2.27
C GLU A 38 -10.14 29.68 3.16
N ASP A 39 -9.73 28.97 4.20
CA ASP A 39 -10.48 29.00 5.46
C ASP A 39 -9.49 29.04 6.63
N ASN A 40 -9.59 30.13 7.38
CA ASN A 40 -8.64 30.53 8.41
C ASN A 40 -8.91 29.77 9.72
N VAL A 41 -7.99 28.88 10.11
CA VAL A 41 -7.86 28.47 11.52
C VAL A 41 -6.37 28.52 11.88
N ALA A 42 -6.02 29.53 12.67
CA ALA A 42 -4.72 29.60 13.33
C ALA A 42 -4.57 28.40 14.27
N LEU A 43 -3.69 27.47 13.93
CA LEU A 43 -3.23 26.42 14.85
C LEU A 43 -1.82 26.77 15.30
N ASP A 44 -1.78 27.33 16.50
CA ASP A 44 -0.59 27.47 17.34
C ASP A 44 0.12 26.10 17.47
N SER A 45 1.43 26.12 17.22
CA SER A 45 2.31 24.97 17.05
C SER A 45 2.74 24.32 18.38
N SER A 46 1.80 24.03 19.27
CA SER A 46 2.14 23.44 20.56
C SER A 46 1.08 22.43 21.00
N MET A 47 1.21 21.21 20.48
CA MET A 47 0.93 19.90 21.11
C MET A 47 0.88 18.84 20.00
N LYS A 48 1.95 18.03 19.88
CA LYS A 48 1.89 16.74 19.19
C LYS A 48 1.07 15.79 20.05
N ASP A 49 -0.25 15.98 20.07
CA ASP A 49 -1.16 14.88 20.36
C ASP A 49 -1.35 14.11 19.06
N THR A 50 -0.92 12.84 19.12
CA THR A 50 -0.94 11.87 18.04
C THR A 50 -2.39 11.46 17.76
N VAL A 51 -3.20 12.35 17.20
CA VAL A 51 -4.54 12.01 16.73
C VAL A 51 -4.36 11.34 15.37
N SER A 52 -4.42 10.01 15.38
CA SER A 52 -4.52 9.18 14.17
C SER A 52 -5.74 9.63 13.38
N VAL A 53 -5.52 10.38 12.31
CA VAL A 53 -6.55 10.71 11.34
C VAL A 53 -6.83 9.41 10.59
N LYS A 54 -7.99 8.80 10.83
CA LYS A 54 -8.42 7.56 10.16
C LYS A 54 -8.64 7.84 8.68
N GLY A 55 -8.13 6.95 7.82
CA GLY A 55 -8.29 7.06 6.37
C GLY A 55 -9.75 6.87 5.93
N ALA A 56 -10.11 7.38 4.75
CA ALA A 56 -11.49 7.31 4.25
C ALA A 56 -12.01 5.87 4.07
N LEU A 57 -11.13 4.92 3.74
CA LEU A 57 -11.50 3.51 3.70
C LEU A 57 -11.81 2.98 5.09
N GLU A 58 -10.91 3.18 6.06
CA GLU A 58 -11.10 2.76 7.45
C GLU A 58 -12.40 3.29 8.04
N GLN A 59 -12.72 4.57 7.81
CA GLN A 59 -13.96 5.17 8.30
C GLN A 59 -15.20 4.46 7.73
N ARG A 60 -15.21 4.13 6.44
CA ARG A 60 -16.33 3.36 5.84
C ARG A 60 -16.48 1.96 6.42
N LEU A 61 -15.38 1.32 6.84
CA LEU A 61 -15.45 0.01 7.49
C LEU A 61 -16.07 0.13 8.89
N ILE A 62 -15.70 1.16 9.64
CA ILE A 62 -16.27 1.46 10.97
C ILE A 62 -17.75 1.78 10.85
N ASP A 63 -18.14 2.63 9.89
CA ASP A 63 -19.54 3.00 9.66
C ASP A 63 -20.40 1.78 9.25
N ALA A 64 -19.79 0.77 8.61
CA ALA A 64 -20.42 -0.50 8.28
C ALA A 64 -20.51 -1.48 9.47
N GLY A 65 -20.06 -1.09 10.67
CA GLY A 65 -20.13 -1.89 11.89
C GLY A 65 -19.07 -3.00 11.98
N LEU A 66 -17.99 -2.91 11.18
CA LEU A 66 -16.87 -3.84 11.28
C LEU A 66 -15.99 -3.49 12.49
N VAL A 67 -15.32 -4.49 13.03
CA VAL A 67 -14.47 -4.35 14.22
C VAL A 67 -13.00 -4.56 13.88
N ASP A 68 -12.14 -3.75 14.48
CA ASP A 68 -10.69 -3.92 14.44
C ASP A 68 -10.31 -5.19 15.21
N LEU A 69 -9.60 -6.10 14.54
CA LEU A 69 -9.17 -7.36 15.13
C LEU A 69 -8.16 -7.22 16.26
N GLN A 70 -7.28 -6.21 16.23
CA GLN A 70 -6.29 -6.02 17.29
C GLN A 70 -6.93 -5.47 18.57
N GLU A 71 -8.03 -4.73 18.43
CA GLU A 71 -8.88 -4.29 19.55
C GLU A 71 -9.73 -5.45 20.09
N ALA A 72 -10.37 -6.23 19.20
CA ALA A 72 -11.26 -7.34 19.60
C ALA A 72 -10.50 -8.57 20.16
N ILE A 73 -9.28 -8.80 19.68
CA ILE A 73 -8.47 -10.00 19.97
C ILE A 73 -7.04 -9.58 20.37
N PRO A 74 -6.79 -9.19 21.63
CA PRO A 74 -5.47 -8.78 22.08
C PRO A 74 -4.38 -9.85 21.82
N GLY A 75 -3.28 -9.42 21.20
CA GLY A 75 -2.14 -10.28 20.88
C GLY A 75 -2.25 -11.06 19.57
N ILE A 76 -3.26 -10.78 18.74
CA ILE A 76 -3.24 -11.17 17.32
C ILE A 76 -2.28 -10.25 16.56
N LEU A 77 -1.61 -10.78 15.54
CA LEU A 77 -0.71 -10.02 14.68
C LEU A 77 -1.40 -9.71 13.35
N VAL A 78 -1.13 -8.54 12.79
CA VAL A 78 -1.66 -8.09 11.50
C VAL A 78 -0.50 -7.65 10.61
N ASP A 79 -0.53 -8.09 9.36
CA ASP A 79 0.41 -7.73 8.30
C ASP A 79 -0.40 -7.67 6.99
N LEU A 80 -1.13 -6.57 6.78
CA LEU A 80 -2.03 -6.42 5.63
C LEU A 80 -1.23 -6.39 4.32
N ARG A 81 -1.21 -7.52 3.61
CA ARG A 81 -0.40 -7.70 2.38
C ARG A 81 -0.78 -6.74 1.26
N TYR A 82 -2.05 -6.34 1.23
CA TYR A 82 -2.61 -5.47 0.21
C TYR A 82 -2.52 -3.97 0.54
N SER A 83 -1.96 -3.62 1.71
CA SER A 83 -1.57 -2.25 2.10
C SER A 83 -0.12 -1.92 1.74
N THR A 84 0.57 -2.82 1.04
CA THR A 84 1.95 -2.65 0.59
C THR A 84 2.11 -3.29 -0.78
N SER A 85 3.29 -3.18 -1.40
CA SER A 85 3.63 -3.93 -2.62
C SER A 85 4.04 -5.39 -2.36
N ASN A 86 4.03 -5.86 -1.10
CA ASN A 86 4.37 -7.24 -0.77
C ASN A 86 3.15 -8.17 -0.90
N ASN A 87 2.67 -8.35 -2.12
CA ASN A 87 1.57 -9.25 -2.48
C ASN A 87 1.75 -9.79 -3.90
N PHE A 88 0.80 -10.60 -4.38
CA PHE A 88 0.96 -11.32 -5.64
C PHE A 88 0.97 -10.44 -6.90
N PHE A 89 0.42 -9.22 -6.83
CA PHE A 89 0.41 -8.26 -7.94
C PHE A 89 1.37 -7.08 -7.75
N GLY A 90 2.01 -6.96 -6.59
CA GLY A 90 3.02 -5.94 -6.33
C GLY A 90 2.48 -4.52 -6.10
N LYS A 91 1.19 -4.37 -5.76
CA LYS A 91 0.53 -3.06 -5.64
C LYS A 91 -0.16 -2.87 -4.30
N ASP A 92 -0.08 -1.66 -3.76
CA ASP A 92 -0.90 -1.24 -2.63
C ASP A 92 -2.29 -0.82 -3.13
N VAL A 93 -3.32 -1.52 -2.65
CA VAL A 93 -4.72 -1.30 -3.03
C VAL A 93 -5.59 -0.88 -1.84
N TYR A 94 -5.02 -0.83 -0.64
CA TYR A 94 -5.68 -0.41 0.59
C TYR A 94 -5.27 1.01 1.04
N GLY A 95 -4.13 1.50 0.57
CA GLY A 95 -3.62 2.83 0.90
C GLY A 95 -3.26 2.93 2.39
N GLU A 96 -3.85 3.92 3.07
CA GLU A 96 -3.55 4.21 4.48
C GLU A 96 -4.09 3.18 5.48
N LEU A 97 -4.89 2.20 5.05
CA LEU A 97 -5.45 1.20 5.95
C LEU A 97 -4.37 0.21 6.40
N ASP A 98 -4.03 0.21 7.68
CA ASP A 98 -3.03 -0.68 8.30
C ASP A 98 -3.63 -1.70 9.29
N LYS A 99 -4.94 -1.62 9.54
CA LYS A 99 -5.70 -2.45 10.49
C LYS A 99 -6.63 -3.44 9.80
N ALA A 100 -6.68 -4.66 10.32
CA ALA A 100 -7.58 -5.70 9.83
C ALA A 100 -8.96 -5.58 10.48
N TYR A 101 -10.00 -5.42 9.66
CA TYR A 101 -11.39 -5.35 10.09
C TYR A 101 -12.18 -6.60 9.69
N LEU A 102 -13.05 -7.10 10.56
CA LEU A 102 -14.00 -8.18 10.26
C LEU A 102 -15.38 -7.91 10.84
N GLN A 103 -16.37 -8.69 10.43
CA GLN A 103 -17.68 -8.68 11.07
C GLN A 103 -17.56 -9.12 12.54
N PRO A 104 -18.34 -8.56 13.48
CA PRO A 104 -18.24 -8.89 14.90
C PRO A 104 -18.33 -10.39 15.19
N GLU A 105 -19.25 -11.10 14.54
CA GLU A 105 -19.41 -12.55 14.73
C GLU A 105 -18.18 -13.34 14.27
N VAL A 106 -17.53 -12.91 13.18
CA VAL A 106 -16.33 -13.56 12.65
C VAL A 106 -15.13 -13.29 13.55
N ALA A 107 -15.00 -12.08 14.09
CA ALA A 107 -13.98 -11.76 15.09
C ALA A 107 -14.13 -12.64 16.34
N GLU A 108 -15.34 -12.88 16.81
CA GLU A 108 -15.60 -13.79 17.95
C GLU A 108 -15.27 -15.25 17.62
N MET A 109 -15.56 -15.71 16.40
CA MET A 109 -15.16 -17.05 15.94
C MET A 109 -13.63 -17.18 15.86
N LEU A 110 -12.95 -16.16 15.35
CA LEU A 110 -11.48 -16.11 15.27
C LEU A 110 -10.85 -16.11 16.67
N LYS A 111 -11.44 -15.39 17.63
CA LYS A 111 -11.02 -15.39 19.03
C LYS A 111 -11.11 -16.78 19.65
N LYS A 112 -12.21 -17.50 19.43
CA LYS A 112 -12.36 -18.90 19.88
C LYS A 112 -11.31 -19.81 19.25
N ALA A 113 -11.04 -19.65 17.95
CA ALA A 113 -9.99 -20.40 17.27
C ALA A 113 -8.60 -20.12 17.87
N LEU A 114 -8.30 -18.86 18.22
CA LEU A 114 -7.04 -18.48 18.84
C LEU A 114 -6.89 -19.08 20.25
N LEU A 115 -7.97 -19.11 21.03
CA LEU A 115 -7.98 -19.77 22.34
C LEU A 115 -7.71 -21.27 22.20
N ALA A 116 -8.39 -21.96 21.28
CA ALA A 116 -8.18 -23.38 21.02
C ALA A 116 -6.75 -23.68 20.50
N LEU A 117 -6.15 -22.77 19.72
CA LEU A 117 -4.75 -22.87 19.31
C LEU A 117 -3.81 -22.77 20.51
N ARG A 118 -4.05 -21.80 21.40
CA ARG A 118 -3.21 -21.54 22.59
C ARG A 118 -3.33 -22.62 23.66
N GLU A 119 -4.48 -23.30 23.75
CA GLU A 119 -4.62 -24.50 24.58
C GLU A 119 -3.68 -25.62 24.14
N LYS A 120 -3.41 -25.75 22.82
CA LYS A 120 -2.48 -26.74 22.27
C LYS A 120 -1.03 -26.28 22.38
N ASN A 121 -0.79 -24.99 22.14
CA ASN A 121 0.53 -24.39 22.29
C ASN A 121 0.39 -22.89 22.58
N SER A 122 0.69 -22.50 23.82
CA SER A 122 0.55 -21.13 24.30
C SER A 122 1.52 -20.14 23.65
N SER A 123 2.57 -20.60 22.96
CA SER A 123 3.51 -19.75 22.23
C SER A 123 3.03 -19.32 20.84
N LEU A 124 1.93 -19.88 20.35
CA LEU A 124 1.40 -19.59 19.01
C LEU A 124 0.36 -18.47 19.01
N THR A 125 0.31 -17.73 17.92
CA THR A 125 -0.71 -16.73 17.61
C THR A 125 -1.00 -16.69 16.12
N PHE A 126 -2.10 -16.06 15.72
CA PHE A 126 -2.38 -15.83 14.31
C PHE A 126 -1.68 -14.57 13.80
N LEU A 127 -1.21 -14.67 12.56
CA LEU A 127 -0.78 -13.54 11.74
C LEU A 127 -1.80 -13.37 10.61
N ILE A 128 -2.54 -12.27 10.65
CA ILE A 128 -3.61 -11.95 9.72
C ILE A 128 -3.06 -11.17 8.54
N PHE A 129 -3.21 -11.71 7.34
CA PHE A 129 -2.72 -11.10 6.10
C PHE A 129 -3.77 -10.29 5.35
N ASP A 130 -5.05 -10.56 5.60
CA ASP A 130 -6.18 -9.87 4.99
C ASP A 130 -7.40 -9.95 5.91
N GLY A 131 -8.29 -8.97 5.82
CA GLY A 131 -9.53 -8.90 6.58
C GLY A 131 -10.73 -8.83 5.63
N VAL A 132 -11.64 -7.88 5.90
CA VAL A 132 -12.68 -7.52 4.94
C VAL A 132 -12.05 -6.95 3.68
N ARG A 133 -12.50 -7.44 2.52
CA ARG A 133 -12.10 -6.91 1.22
C ARG A 133 -13.29 -6.18 0.59
N PRO A 134 -13.25 -4.84 0.50
CA PRO A 134 -14.30 -4.09 -0.18
C PRO A 134 -14.48 -4.54 -1.63
N GLN A 135 -15.71 -4.45 -2.14
CA GLN A 135 -16.00 -4.84 -3.52
C GLN A 135 -15.11 -4.13 -4.55
N SER A 136 -14.80 -2.85 -4.34
CA SER A 136 -13.89 -2.09 -5.21
C SER A 136 -12.50 -2.72 -5.28
N VAL A 137 -11.98 -3.22 -4.14
CA VAL A 137 -10.68 -3.90 -4.10
C VAL A 137 -10.79 -5.28 -4.71
N GLN A 138 -11.86 -6.03 -4.42
CA GLN A 138 -12.09 -7.33 -5.05
C GLN A 138 -12.17 -7.23 -6.58
N GLN A 139 -12.73 -6.14 -7.11
CA GLN A 139 -12.77 -5.88 -8.56
C GLN A 139 -11.37 -5.63 -9.12
N ILE A 140 -10.54 -4.82 -8.45
CA ILE A 140 -9.13 -4.62 -8.85
C ILE A 140 -8.41 -5.97 -8.92
N LEU A 141 -8.57 -6.82 -7.90
CA LEU A 141 -7.99 -8.16 -7.88
C LEU A 141 -8.48 -9.04 -9.03
N TRP A 142 -9.76 -8.96 -9.37
CA TRP A 142 -10.35 -9.72 -10.47
C TRP A 142 -9.82 -9.28 -11.84
N ASP A 143 -9.59 -7.98 -12.02
CA ASP A 143 -9.12 -7.40 -13.28
C ASP A 143 -7.63 -7.67 -13.51
N GLU A 144 -6.85 -7.86 -12.44
CA GLU A 144 -5.42 -8.16 -12.52
C GLU A 144 -5.08 -9.65 -12.69
N LEU A 145 -6.05 -10.54 -12.48
CA LEU A 145 -5.85 -11.97 -12.68
C LEU A 145 -5.99 -12.34 -14.16
N ASP A 146 -4.93 -12.93 -14.72
CA ASP A 146 -4.97 -13.62 -16.00
C ASP A 146 -6.00 -14.75 -15.95
N LYS A 147 -7.07 -14.60 -16.72
CA LYS A 147 -8.12 -15.61 -16.83
C LYS A 147 -7.65 -16.63 -17.86
N PRO A 148 -7.79 -17.96 -17.61
CA PRO A 148 -7.52 -18.95 -18.62
C PRO A 148 -8.37 -18.65 -19.86
N GLU A 149 -7.75 -18.69 -21.04
CA GLU A 149 -8.48 -18.58 -22.29
C GLU A 149 -9.44 -19.78 -22.40
N ASN A 150 -10.69 -19.50 -22.78
CA ASN A 150 -11.77 -20.50 -22.87
C ASN A 150 -11.47 -21.59 -23.89
#